data_AF-A0A498MLS9-F1
#
_entry.id   AF-A0A498MLS9-F1
#
_cell.length_a   1.000
_cell.length_b   1.000
_cell.length_c   1.000
_cell.angle_alpha   90.00
_cell.angle_beta   90.00
_cell.angle_gamma   90.00
#
_symmetry.space_group_name_H-M   'P 1'
#
loop_
_entity.id
_entity.type
_entity.pdbx_description
1 polymer ?
#
loop_
_entity_poly.entity_id
_entity_poly.type
_entity_poly.pdbx_seq_one_letter_code
_entity_poly.pdbx_strand_id
1 'polypeptide(L)'
;MCTSRGTVFYFDLFTWPTLRGGEREKGPEDPPAKLLDDLFRKTKAAPCIYWLPLTEEQAKVVKSFNECNQFFYKGKEPQGMNQNAKKICQKLQYDDFLYATLYSTFNKIPLYSAYKFDPKCSGETQIQCSPQYSLITAEGNRCRDDHPCATYGKDYYWCFTDKESWQYCSPPLWGSRAKDGKYCRSDYACAKYNKTNPWCYTDDKNWSYCCTSDDYFSAVNYKTCKPDHPCGYHGKDYLWCHTTDGNWNYCCKEFKI
;
A
#
# COMPACT_ATOMS: atom_id res chain seq x y z
N MET A 1 -14.02 -27.94 -13.70
CA MET A 1 -12.86 -27.10 -14.05
C MET A 1 -13.01 -25.77 -13.32
N CYS A 2 -12.30 -25.59 -12.21
CA CYS A 2 -12.33 -24.32 -11.47
C CYS A 2 -11.55 -23.27 -12.26
N THR A 3 -12.26 -22.35 -12.92
CA THR A 3 -11.65 -21.11 -13.36
C THR A 3 -11.57 -20.21 -12.14
N SER A 4 -10.36 -19.87 -11.70
CA SER A 4 -10.16 -18.79 -10.72
C SER A 4 -10.59 -17.47 -11.38
N ARG A 5 -11.89 -17.15 -11.35
CA ARG A 5 -12.41 -15.84 -11.77
C ARG A 5 -12.31 -14.84 -10.62
N GLY A 6 -11.13 -14.80 -10.03
CA GLY A 6 -10.76 -13.89 -8.95
C GLY A 6 -9.31 -13.49 -9.15
N THR A 7 -9.04 -12.74 -10.21
CA THR A 7 -7.80 -11.96 -10.27
C THR A 7 -7.89 -10.96 -9.12
N VAL A 8 -7.16 -11.24 -8.04
CA VAL A 8 -6.80 -10.22 -7.06
C VAL A 8 -6.00 -9.19 -7.85
N PHE A 9 -6.62 -8.08 -8.23
CA PHE A 9 -5.89 -6.92 -8.72
C PHE A 9 -5.21 -6.23 -7.53
N TYR A 10 -4.23 -6.92 -6.93
CA TYR A 10 -3.06 -6.23 -6.41
C TYR A 10 -2.16 -6.01 -7.62
N PHE A 11 -1.73 -4.76 -7.83
CA PHE A 11 -0.71 -4.42 -8.81
C PHE A 11 0.61 -5.08 -8.39
N ASP A 12 0.81 -6.35 -8.73
CA ASP A 12 2.13 -6.96 -8.79
C ASP A 12 2.65 -6.81 -10.22
N LEU A 13 3.60 -5.91 -10.38
CA LEU A 13 4.46 -5.80 -11.55
C LEU A 13 5.31 -7.08 -11.65
N PHE A 14 4.89 -8.04 -12.47
CA PHE A 14 5.77 -9.10 -12.96
C PHE A 14 6.09 -8.83 -14.43
N THR A 15 7.34 -8.45 -14.67
CA THR A 15 8.02 -8.57 -15.97
C THR A 15 8.24 -10.04 -16.29
N TRP A 16 7.81 -10.51 -17.46
CA TRP A 16 8.18 -11.85 -17.98
C TRP A 16 9.39 -11.75 -18.93
N PRO A 17 10.35 -12.70 -18.92
CA PRO A 17 11.53 -12.67 -19.77
C PRO A 17 11.25 -12.97 -21.25
N THR A 18 12.08 -12.40 -22.11
CA THR A 18 12.21 -12.70 -23.54
C THR A 18 12.64 -14.15 -23.76
N LEU A 19 11.82 -14.96 -24.44
CA LEU A 19 12.24 -16.22 -25.05
C LEU A 19 12.08 -16.16 -26.57
N ARG A 20 13.16 -16.54 -27.25
CA ARG A 20 13.37 -16.56 -28.71
C ARG A 20 12.63 -17.73 -29.37
N GLY A 21 12.02 -17.43 -30.52
CA GLY A 21 12.13 -18.16 -31.80
C GLY A 21 11.60 -19.59 -31.91
N GLY A 22 10.49 -19.76 -32.65
CA GLY A 22 10.07 -21.02 -33.26
C GLY A 22 8.76 -20.85 -34.03
N GLU A 23 8.83 -20.67 -35.35
CA GLU A 23 7.68 -20.55 -36.27
C GLU A 23 6.91 -21.88 -36.39
N ARG A 24 5.57 -21.85 -36.33
CA ARG A 24 4.65 -22.77 -37.02
C ARG A 24 3.33 -22.09 -37.40
N GLU A 25 2.72 -22.65 -38.44
CA GLU A 25 1.76 -22.15 -39.44
C GLU A 25 0.41 -21.53 -38.97
N LYS A 26 -0.14 -20.65 -39.82
CA LYS A 26 -1.37 -19.86 -39.64
C LYS A 26 -2.66 -20.67 -39.84
N GLY A 27 -3.51 -20.68 -38.82
CA GLY A 27 -4.96 -20.93 -38.93
C GLY A 27 -5.74 -19.63 -39.24
N PRO A 28 -7.06 -19.71 -39.51
CA PRO A 28 -7.88 -18.59 -40.01
C PRO A 28 -7.90 -17.39 -39.04
N GLU A 29 -7.81 -16.18 -39.60
CA GLU A 29 -7.68 -14.92 -38.87
C GLU A 29 -8.81 -14.68 -37.87
N ASP A 30 -8.45 -14.58 -36.59
CA ASP A 30 -9.29 -14.03 -35.53
C ASP A 30 -9.68 -12.57 -35.85
N PRO A 31 -10.88 -12.11 -35.45
CA PRO A 31 -11.30 -10.72 -35.63
C PRO A 31 -10.26 -9.75 -35.05
N PRO A 32 -10.11 -8.54 -35.61
CA PRO A 32 -9.00 -7.64 -35.27
C PRO A 32 -8.94 -7.43 -33.76
N ALA A 33 -7.79 -7.76 -33.17
CA ALA A 33 -7.53 -7.58 -31.76
C ALA A 33 -7.83 -6.12 -31.39
N LYS A 34 -8.82 -5.90 -30.53
CA LYS A 34 -9.10 -4.59 -29.95
C LYS A 34 -7.82 -4.08 -29.28
N LEU A 35 -7.39 -2.86 -29.58
CA LEU A 35 -6.15 -2.29 -29.07
C LEU A 35 -6.26 -2.13 -27.55
N LEU A 36 -5.14 -2.18 -26.82
CA LEU A 36 -5.13 -1.94 -25.35
C LEU A 36 -5.77 -0.59 -24.98
N ASP A 37 -5.66 0.42 -25.84
CA ASP A 37 -6.30 1.73 -25.63
C ASP A 37 -7.83 1.71 -25.84
N ASP A 38 -8.38 0.69 -26.51
CA ASP A 38 -9.84 0.47 -26.66
C ASP A 38 -10.44 -0.20 -25.42
N LEU A 39 -9.62 -0.94 -24.67
CA LEU A 39 -10.03 -1.72 -23.50
C LEU A 39 -9.79 -0.98 -22.18
N PHE A 40 -8.78 -0.12 -22.09
CA PHE A 40 -8.33 0.46 -20.83
C PHE A 40 -8.24 2.00 -20.92
N ARG A 41 -8.64 2.68 -19.84
CA ARG A 41 -8.37 4.11 -19.69
C ARG A 41 -6.92 4.31 -19.28
N LYS A 42 -6.27 5.35 -19.82
CA LYS A 42 -4.85 5.66 -19.55
C LYS A 42 -4.74 6.95 -18.73
N THR A 43 -3.89 6.97 -17.70
CA THR A 43 -3.57 8.22 -16.99
C THR A 43 -2.75 9.14 -17.88
N LYS A 44 -2.97 10.45 -17.76
CA LYS A 44 -2.17 11.47 -18.48
C LYS A 44 -0.79 11.71 -17.86
N ALA A 45 -0.59 11.32 -16.60
CA ALA A 45 0.67 11.46 -15.89
C ALA A 45 1.60 10.27 -16.18
N ALA A 46 2.91 10.52 -16.22
CA ALA A 46 3.94 9.50 -16.33
C ALA A 46 4.39 9.02 -14.93
N PRO A 47 4.64 7.71 -14.72
CA PRO A 47 4.43 6.63 -15.69
C PRO A 47 2.93 6.39 -15.98
N CYS A 48 2.61 6.09 -17.24
CA CYS A 48 1.22 5.89 -17.67
C CYS A 48 0.64 4.62 -17.04
N ILE A 49 -0.47 4.75 -16.32
CA ILE A 49 -1.21 3.66 -15.71
C ILE A 49 -2.46 3.40 -16.54
N TYR A 50 -2.63 2.15 -16.98
CA TYR A 50 -3.84 1.66 -17.62
C TYR A 50 -4.81 1.15 -16.54
N TRP A 51 -6.09 1.54 -16.62
CA TRP A 51 -7.12 1.15 -15.66
C TRP A 51 -8.47 0.90 -16.35
N LEU A 52 -9.21 -0.10 -15.86
CA LEU A 52 -10.58 -0.36 -16.26
C LEU A 52 -11.54 0.28 -15.26
N PRO A 53 -12.45 1.18 -15.66
CA PRO A 53 -13.59 1.52 -14.81
C PRO A 53 -14.46 0.26 -14.66
N LEU A 54 -14.80 -0.09 -13.43
CA LEU A 54 -15.86 -1.07 -13.21
C LEU A 54 -17.16 -0.49 -13.76
N THR A 55 -17.94 -1.29 -14.48
CA THR A 55 -19.27 -0.88 -14.95
C THR A 55 -20.24 -0.75 -13.77
N GLU A 56 -21.36 -0.06 -13.95
CA GLU A 56 -22.41 0.03 -12.90
C GLU A 56 -22.97 -1.34 -12.51
N GLU A 57 -22.83 -2.34 -13.39
CA GLU A 57 -23.17 -3.75 -13.15
C GLU A 57 -22.13 -4.48 -12.29
N GLN A 58 -20.90 -3.94 -12.20
CA GLN A 58 -19.78 -4.52 -11.46
C GLN A 58 -19.50 -3.84 -10.11
N ALA A 59 -19.94 -2.60 -9.92
CA ALA A 59 -19.75 -1.89 -8.66
C ALA A 59 -20.86 -0.89 -8.37
N LYS A 60 -21.47 -1.00 -7.20
CA LYS A 60 -22.52 -0.10 -6.72
C LYS A 60 -21.98 0.74 -5.57
N VAL A 61 -21.95 2.06 -5.75
CA VAL A 61 -21.70 3.01 -4.64
C VAL A 61 -22.97 3.07 -3.80
N VAL A 62 -22.87 2.69 -2.53
CA VAL A 62 -24.02 2.54 -1.62
C VAL A 62 -24.01 3.59 -0.52
N LYS A 63 -25.18 3.90 0.04
CA LYS A 63 -25.30 4.76 1.22
C LYS A 63 -25.00 4.00 2.52
N SER A 64 -25.29 2.70 2.55
CA SER A 64 -25.04 1.78 3.65
C SER A 64 -24.64 0.43 3.10
N PHE A 65 -23.86 -0.34 3.85
CA PHE A 65 -23.43 -1.67 3.42
C PHE A 65 -24.51 -2.75 3.62
N ASN A 66 -25.79 -2.39 3.80
CA ASN A 66 -26.86 -3.36 4.06
C ASN A 66 -26.94 -4.46 3.00
N GLU A 67 -26.63 -4.12 1.75
CA GLU A 67 -26.65 -5.06 0.62
C GLU A 67 -25.41 -5.98 0.57
N CYS A 68 -24.33 -5.65 1.29
CA CYS A 68 -23.10 -6.44 1.29
C CYS A 68 -22.45 -6.62 2.68
N ASN A 69 -23.24 -6.50 3.75
CA ASN A 69 -22.74 -6.56 5.12
C ASN A 69 -22.21 -7.95 5.49
N GLN A 70 -22.61 -8.99 4.76
CA GLN A 70 -22.15 -10.36 4.97
C GLN A 70 -20.63 -10.48 4.94
N PHE A 71 -19.91 -9.60 4.24
CA PHE A 71 -18.44 -9.65 4.15
C PHE A 71 -17.73 -9.15 5.41
N PHE A 72 -18.42 -8.41 6.28
CA PHE A 72 -17.80 -7.92 7.49
C PHE A 72 -17.81 -8.97 8.60
N TYR A 73 -16.81 -8.88 9.48
CA TYR A 73 -16.77 -9.69 10.68
C TYR A 73 -18.05 -9.46 11.51
N LYS A 74 -18.83 -10.53 11.70
CA LYS A 74 -20.15 -10.49 12.36
C LYS A 74 -21.11 -9.44 11.77
N GLY A 75 -20.99 -9.13 10.48
CA GLY A 75 -21.84 -8.16 9.79
C GLY A 75 -21.64 -6.69 10.23
N LYS A 76 -20.56 -6.38 10.96
CA LYS A 76 -20.35 -5.07 11.57
C LYS A 76 -19.34 -4.23 10.77
N GLU A 77 -19.76 -3.03 10.36
CA GLU A 77 -18.90 -2.08 9.65
C GLU A 77 -17.64 -1.71 10.47
N PRO A 78 -16.47 -1.55 9.84
CA PRO A 78 -15.24 -1.14 10.51
C PRO A 78 -15.40 0.23 11.18
N GLN A 79 -14.97 0.33 12.44
CA GLN A 79 -14.97 1.56 13.23
C GLN A 79 -13.57 2.16 13.30
N GLY A 80 -13.45 3.48 13.50
CA GLY A 80 -12.16 4.18 13.56
C GLY A 80 -11.54 4.53 12.21
N MET A 81 -12.26 4.29 11.11
CA MET A 81 -11.87 4.70 9.76
C MET A 81 -12.60 5.99 9.36
N ASN A 82 -12.10 6.68 8.33
CA ASN A 82 -12.75 7.88 7.80
C ASN A 82 -14.17 7.56 7.30
N GLN A 83 -15.18 8.02 8.03
CA GLN A 83 -16.59 7.75 7.74
C GLN A 83 -17.12 8.52 6.51
N ASN A 84 -16.38 9.52 6.01
CA ASN A 84 -16.72 10.26 4.79
C ASN A 84 -16.29 9.51 3.51
N ALA A 85 -15.60 8.39 3.65
CA ALA A 85 -15.22 7.55 2.53
C ALA A 85 -16.44 6.91 1.86
N LYS A 86 -16.35 6.70 0.55
CA LYS A 86 -17.42 6.09 -0.24
C LYS A 86 -17.53 4.61 0.08
N LYS A 87 -18.75 4.17 0.37
CA LYS A 87 -19.08 2.76 0.58
C LYS A 87 -19.40 2.13 -0.77
N ILE A 88 -18.73 1.03 -1.10
CA ILE A 88 -18.86 0.37 -2.40
C ILE A 88 -19.12 -1.11 -2.15
N CYS A 89 -20.19 -1.63 -2.73
CA CYS A 89 -20.44 -3.08 -2.83
C CYS A 89 -20.13 -3.51 -4.27
N GLN A 90 -19.23 -4.48 -4.46
CA GLN A 90 -18.75 -4.90 -5.79
C GLN A 90 -19.31 -6.28 -6.17
N LYS A 91 -19.62 -6.45 -7.45
CA LYS A 91 -20.19 -7.66 -8.08
C LYS A 91 -19.39 -8.04 -9.32
N LEU A 92 -19.37 -9.32 -9.68
CA LEU A 92 -18.91 -9.75 -11.00
C LEU A 92 -20.13 -9.97 -11.88
N GLN A 93 -20.43 -9.00 -12.75
CA GLN A 93 -21.42 -8.93 -13.86
C GLN A 93 -22.81 -9.59 -13.69
N TYR A 94 -22.96 -10.74 -13.04
CA TYR A 94 -24.21 -11.47 -12.83
C TYR A 94 -24.31 -12.25 -11.50
N ASP A 95 -23.36 -12.10 -10.57
CA ASP A 95 -23.36 -12.83 -9.30
C ASP A 95 -23.75 -11.94 -8.08
N ASP A 96 -23.93 -12.57 -6.93
CA ASP A 96 -24.03 -11.91 -5.63
C ASP A 96 -22.83 -10.97 -5.39
N PHE A 97 -22.97 -10.03 -4.45
CA PHE A 97 -21.82 -9.21 -4.05
C PHE A 97 -20.66 -10.11 -3.64
N LEU A 98 -19.42 -9.69 -3.92
CA LEU A 98 -18.21 -10.45 -3.58
C LEU A 98 -17.29 -9.67 -2.63
N TYR A 99 -17.40 -8.34 -2.65
CA TYR A 99 -16.56 -7.45 -1.86
C TYR A 99 -17.34 -6.28 -1.29
N ALA A 100 -16.93 -5.82 -0.11
CA ALA A 100 -17.32 -4.55 0.48
C ALA A 100 -16.08 -3.67 0.69
N THR A 101 -16.06 -2.48 0.10
CA THR A 101 -14.89 -1.59 0.10
C THR A 101 -15.28 -0.20 0.62
N LEU A 102 -14.44 0.35 1.50
CA LEU A 102 -14.48 1.74 1.94
C LEU A 102 -13.39 2.52 1.19
N TYR A 103 -13.78 3.45 0.31
CA TYR A 103 -12.86 4.12 -0.62
C TYR A 103 -12.73 5.61 -0.32
N SER A 104 -11.50 6.09 -0.11
CA SER A 104 -11.20 7.51 0.03
C SER A 104 -11.14 8.16 -1.35
N THR A 105 -12.10 9.02 -1.67
CA THR A 105 -12.06 9.80 -2.91
C THR A 105 -11.02 10.91 -2.89
N PHE A 106 -10.57 11.33 -1.70
CA PHE A 106 -9.54 12.33 -1.51
C PHE A 106 -8.16 11.73 -1.79
N ASN A 107 -7.82 10.62 -1.11
CA ASN A 107 -6.52 9.95 -1.27
C ASN A 107 -6.47 8.99 -2.46
N LYS A 108 -7.60 8.75 -3.14
CA LYS A 108 -7.75 7.80 -4.25
C LYS A 108 -7.36 6.35 -3.92
N ILE A 109 -7.55 5.91 -2.68
CA ILE A 109 -7.18 4.58 -2.18
C ILE A 109 -8.34 3.88 -1.45
N PRO A 110 -8.42 2.53 -1.48
CA PRO A 110 -9.27 1.78 -0.57
C PRO A 110 -8.70 1.88 0.85
N LEU A 111 -9.50 2.42 1.79
CA LEU A 111 -9.16 2.46 3.22
C LEU A 111 -9.39 1.11 3.89
N TYR A 112 -10.33 0.33 3.36
CA TYR A 112 -10.69 -0.99 3.87
C TYR A 112 -11.38 -1.81 2.78
N SER A 113 -11.08 -3.11 2.71
CA SER A 113 -11.78 -4.07 1.84
C SER A 113 -12.07 -5.34 2.61
N ALA A 114 -13.28 -5.89 2.45
CA ALA A 114 -13.70 -7.15 3.05
C ALA A 114 -14.33 -8.09 2.02
N TYR A 115 -14.01 -9.37 2.16
CA TYR A 115 -14.51 -10.47 1.34
C TYR A 115 -14.58 -11.75 2.18
N LYS A 116 -15.39 -12.72 1.76
CA LYS A 116 -15.38 -14.07 2.33
C LYS A 116 -14.51 -14.96 1.46
N PHE A 117 -13.51 -15.59 2.07
CA PHE A 117 -12.71 -16.60 1.40
C PHE A 117 -13.46 -17.94 1.39
N ASP A 118 -13.58 -18.59 0.22
CA ASP A 118 -14.14 -19.94 0.13
C ASP A 118 -13.08 -20.96 0.60
N PRO A 119 -13.32 -21.67 1.71
CA PRO A 119 -12.36 -22.65 2.23
C PRO A 119 -12.13 -23.84 1.26
N LYS A 120 -12.99 -24.05 0.26
CA LYS A 120 -12.76 -25.06 -0.79
C LYS A 120 -11.67 -24.65 -1.79
N CYS A 121 -11.24 -23.39 -1.78
CA CYS A 121 -10.09 -22.90 -2.54
C CYS A 121 -8.74 -23.21 -1.87
N SER A 122 -8.68 -24.21 -0.99
CA SER A 122 -7.46 -24.62 -0.26
C SER A 122 -6.52 -25.48 -1.12
N GLY A 123 -6.11 -24.95 -2.27
CA GLY A 123 -4.87 -25.37 -2.92
C GLY A 123 -3.71 -24.64 -2.23
N GLU A 124 -2.94 -25.38 -1.43
CA GLU A 124 -1.65 -25.01 -0.83
C GLU A 124 -1.62 -23.84 0.18
N THR A 125 -1.29 -24.20 1.44
CA THR A 125 -0.87 -23.32 2.56
C THR A 125 -1.73 -22.09 2.88
N GLN A 126 -2.35 -22.10 4.06
CA GLN A 126 -2.96 -20.90 4.64
C GLN A 126 -1.88 -19.82 4.85
N ILE A 127 -1.75 -18.88 3.91
CA ILE A 127 -0.93 -17.68 4.10
C ILE A 127 -1.68 -16.78 5.09
N GLN A 128 -1.04 -16.45 6.19
CA GLN A 128 -1.58 -15.51 7.16
C GLN A 128 -1.83 -14.15 6.47
N CYS A 129 -3.09 -13.72 6.36
CA CYS A 129 -3.52 -12.46 5.74
C CYS A 129 -3.16 -11.21 6.57
N SER A 130 -2.03 -11.21 7.28
CA SER A 130 -1.47 -9.96 7.81
C SER A 130 -0.80 -9.24 6.65
N PRO A 131 -1.04 -7.93 6.44
CA PRO A 131 -0.35 -7.19 5.40
C PRO A 131 1.16 -7.39 5.58
N GLN A 132 1.84 -7.91 4.55
CA GLN A 132 3.28 -8.06 4.60
C GLN A 132 3.91 -6.68 4.74
N TYR A 133 4.90 -6.55 5.63
CA TYR A 133 5.53 -5.28 5.93
C TYR A 133 6.09 -4.60 4.67
N SER A 134 6.72 -5.36 3.78
CA SER A 134 7.17 -4.96 2.45
C SER A 134 7.55 -6.19 1.64
N LEU A 135 7.58 -6.08 0.31
CA LEU A 135 8.09 -7.11 -0.60
C LEU A 135 9.50 -6.80 -1.12
N ILE A 136 9.99 -5.59 -0.83
CA ILE A 136 11.25 -5.08 -1.35
C ILE A 136 12.20 -4.66 -0.23
N THR A 137 13.47 -4.84 -0.51
CA THR A 137 14.58 -4.32 0.28
C THR A 137 14.71 -2.81 0.12
N ALA A 138 15.52 -2.19 0.97
CA ALA A 138 15.80 -0.77 0.86
C ALA A 138 16.59 -0.41 -0.41
N GLU A 139 17.29 -1.38 -0.99
CA GLU A 139 17.97 -1.22 -2.28
C GLU A 139 17.06 -1.54 -3.48
N GLY A 140 15.78 -1.82 -3.25
CA GLY A 140 14.81 -2.15 -4.30
C GLY A 140 14.88 -3.58 -4.83
N ASN A 141 15.73 -4.45 -4.27
CA ASN A 141 15.72 -5.89 -4.60
C ASN A 141 14.49 -6.57 -4.00
N ARG A 142 13.94 -7.57 -4.69
CA ARG A 142 12.84 -8.40 -4.20
C ARG A 142 13.33 -9.33 -3.08
N CYS A 143 12.54 -9.46 -2.02
CA CYS A 143 12.76 -10.44 -0.96
C CYS A 143 12.26 -11.83 -1.40
N ARG A 144 12.92 -12.88 -0.91
CA ARG A 144 12.46 -14.24 -1.12
C ARG A 144 11.17 -14.51 -0.35
N ASP A 145 10.33 -15.36 -0.93
CA ASP A 145 9.03 -15.71 -0.33
C ASP A 145 9.19 -16.60 0.93
N ASP A 146 10.29 -17.36 1.05
CA ASP A 146 10.58 -18.20 2.22
C ASP A 146 11.22 -17.43 3.40
N HIS A 147 11.81 -16.27 3.10
CA HIS A 147 12.38 -15.36 4.09
C HIS A 147 11.94 -13.91 3.80
N PRO A 148 10.62 -13.62 3.92
CA PRO A 148 10.04 -12.32 3.58
C PRO A 148 10.44 -11.25 4.60
N CYS A 149 10.05 -9.99 4.34
CA CYS A 149 10.32 -8.91 5.29
C CYS A 149 9.67 -9.16 6.66
N ALA A 150 10.51 -9.41 7.65
CA ALA A 150 10.11 -9.61 9.04
C ALA A 150 11.21 -9.10 9.98
N THR A 151 10.94 -9.15 11.29
CA THR A 151 11.92 -8.69 12.29
C THR A 151 12.94 -9.73 12.68
N TYR A 152 12.61 -11.03 12.59
CA TYR A 152 13.48 -12.14 12.99
C TYR A 152 14.16 -11.92 14.36
N GLY A 153 13.40 -11.41 15.33
CA GLY A 153 13.90 -11.10 16.68
C GLY A 153 14.66 -9.78 16.82
N LYS A 154 14.58 -8.89 15.84
CA LYS A 154 15.17 -7.54 15.85
C LYS A 154 14.10 -6.45 15.96
N ASP A 155 14.53 -5.20 16.09
CA ASP A 155 13.66 -4.02 16.10
C ASP A 155 13.59 -3.31 14.73
N TYR A 156 14.11 -3.95 13.69
CA TYR A 156 14.07 -3.52 12.30
C TYR A 156 13.61 -4.67 11.39
N TYR A 157 13.16 -4.33 10.19
CA TYR A 157 12.71 -5.30 9.21
C TYR A 157 13.79 -5.56 8.16
N TRP A 158 13.92 -6.82 7.78
CA TRP A 158 14.94 -7.33 6.89
C TRP A 158 14.44 -8.65 6.27
N CYS A 159 15.07 -9.06 5.18
CA CYS A 159 14.71 -10.26 4.44
C CYS A 159 15.95 -10.88 3.81
N PHE A 160 15.79 -12.10 3.29
CA PHE A 160 16.81 -12.74 2.49
C PHE A 160 16.51 -12.54 1.00
N THR A 161 17.54 -12.27 0.21
CA THR A 161 17.42 -12.04 -1.23
C THR A 161 17.97 -13.21 -2.03
N ASP A 162 17.62 -13.30 -3.32
CA ASP A 162 18.15 -14.32 -4.23
C ASP A 162 19.66 -14.21 -4.47
N LYS A 163 20.26 -13.07 -4.11
CA LYS A 163 21.72 -12.86 -4.12
C LYS A 163 22.41 -13.44 -2.89
N GLU A 164 21.74 -14.34 -2.16
CA GLU A 164 22.20 -14.96 -0.91
C GLU A 164 22.62 -13.95 0.17
N SER A 165 21.99 -12.77 0.17
CA SER A 165 22.31 -11.68 1.10
C SER A 165 21.09 -11.29 1.93
N TRP A 166 21.32 -11.11 3.23
CA TRP A 166 20.39 -10.41 4.12
C TRP A 166 20.41 -8.92 3.81
N GLN A 167 19.24 -8.33 3.62
CA GLN A 167 19.09 -6.91 3.32
C GLN A 167 17.95 -6.31 4.14
N TYR A 168 18.04 -5.03 4.45
CA TYR A 168 16.97 -4.34 5.17
C TYR A 168 15.76 -4.11 4.28
N CYS A 169 14.57 -4.11 4.87
CA CYS A 169 13.33 -3.84 4.16
C CYS A 169 12.89 -2.39 4.31
N SER A 170 12.47 -1.77 3.21
CA SER A 170 11.85 -0.44 3.25
C SER A 170 10.34 -0.56 3.46
N PRO A 171 9.74 0.13 4.43
CA PRO A 171 8.29 0.11 4.62
C PRO A 171 7.56 0.88 3.51
N PRO A 172 6.28 0.56 3.25
CA PRO A 172 5.44 1.24 2.26
C PRO A 172 4.92 2.60 2.77
N LEU A 173 5.84 3.47 3.22
CA LEU A 173 5.52 4.80 3.78
C LEU A 173 5.77 5.90 2.74
N TRP A 174 4.81 6.11 1.85
CA TRP A 174 4.83 7.13 0.81
C TRP A 174 4.83 8.58 1.34
N GLY A 175 4.43 8.79 2.59
CA GLY A 175 4.38 10.11 3.24
C GLY A 175 5.48 10.35 4.29
N SER A 176 6.49 9.48 4.38
CA SER A 176 7.54 9.66 5.37
C SER A 176 8.46 10.83 5.03
N ARG A 177 8.89 11.57 6.05
CA ARG A 177 9.69 12.80 5.89
C ARG A 177 10.94 12.78 6.75
N ALA A 178 12.04 13.27 6.20
CA ALA A 178 13.23 13.63 6.94
C ALA A 178 12.96 14.86 7.83
N LYS A 179 13.75 14.99 8.90
CA LYS A 179 13.68 16.10 9.89
C LYS A 179 13.84 17.47 9.24
N ASP A 180 14.53 17.57 8.11
CA ASP A 180 14.69 18.79 7.31
C ASP A 180 13.46 19.12 6.43
N GLY A 181 12.37 18.36 6.55
CA GLY A 181 11.12 18.58 5.83
C GLY A 181 11.02 17.85 4.49
N LYS A 182 12.12 17.28 3.98
CA LYS A 182 12.14 16.60 2.68
C LYS A 182 11.48 15.23 2.74
N TYR A 183 10.95 14.78 1.60
CA TYR A 183 10.39 13.44 1.50
C TYR A 183 11.51 12.40 1.51
N CYS A 184 11.30 11.35 2.29
CA CYS A 184 12.13 10.16 2.23
C CYS A 184 11.92 9.45 0.88
N ARG A 185 12.98 8.83 0.36
CA ARG A 185 12.87 7.96 -0.81
C ARG A 185 11.94 6.77 -0.50
N SER A 186 11.20 6.30 -1.51
CA SER A 186 10.30 5.16 -1.35
C SER A 186 11.03 3.85 -1.06
N ASP A 187 12.23 3.68 -1.63
CA ASP A 187 13.11 2.55 -1.36
C ASP A 187 13.94 2.74 -0.07
N TYR A 188 13.95 3.91 0.56
CA TYR A 188 14.56 4.11 1.89
C TYR A 188 13.62 4.90 2.78
N ALA A 189 12.39 4.41 2.94
CA ALA A 189 11.38 5.08 3.73
C ALA A 189 11.73 5.05 5.24
N CYS A 190 11.08 5.89 6.05
CA CYS A 190 11.47 6.07 7.44
C CYS A 190 11.49 4.77 8.27
N ALA A 191 12.69 4.24 8.57
CA ALA A 191 12.88 3.03 9.35
C ALA A 191 14.23 2.96 10.09
N LYS A 192 14.36 2.01 11.03
CA LYS A 192 15.57 1.87 11.85
C LYS A 192 16.80 1.39 11.10
N TYR A 193 16.66 0.44 10.17
CA TYR A 193 17.79 -0.10 9.39
C TYR A 193 19.03 -0.43 10.25
N ASN A 194 18.82 -1.14 11.39
CA ASN A 194 19.85 -1.44 12.40
C ASN A 194 20.48 -0.22 13.10
N LYS A 195 19.73 0.87 13.21
CA LYS A 195 20.04 2.02 14.07
C LYS A 195 19.01 2.13 15.19
N THR A 196 19.41 2.79 16.28
CA THR A 196 18.54 3.05 17.44
C THR A 196 17.31 3.88 17.07
N ASN A 197 17.50 4.87 16.20
CA ASN A 197 16.46 5.81 15.78
C ASN A 197 16.17 5.64 14.29
N PRO A 198 14.90 5.74 13.86
CA PRO A 198 14.53 5.69 12.47
C PRO A 198 15.08 6.87 11.67
N TRP A 199 15.51 6.58 10.45
CA TRP A 199 16.10 7.54 9.52
C TRP A 199 15.72 7.15 8.09
N CYS A 200 15.98 8.06 7.15
CA CYS A 200 15.79 7.82 5.73
C CYS A 200 16.81 8.57 4.89
N TYR A 201 16.93 8.17 3.63
CA TYR A 201 17.60 8.96 2.60
C TYR A 201 16.60 9.84 1.86
N THR A 202 17.02 11.05 1.55
CA THR A 202 16.33 11.98 0.65
C THR A 202 16.98 11.94 -0.73
N ASP A 203 16.33 12.51 -1.76
CA ASP A 203 16.81 12.44 -3.15
C ASP A 203 18.18 13.14 -3.37
N ASP A 204 18.52 14.11 -2.53
CA ASP A 204 19.85 14.75 -2.48
C ASP A 204 20.92 13.87 -1.79
N LYS A 205 20.60 12.59 -1.54
CA LYS A 205 21.46 11.57 -0.92
C LYS A 205 21.99 11.94 0.47
N ASN A 206 21.38 12.93 1.12
CA ASN A 206 21.62 13.18 2.53
C ASN A 206 20.75 12.24 3.38
N TRP A 207 21.22 11.87 4.57
CA TRP A 207 20.43 11.10 5.52
C TRP A 207 20.01 11.99 6.68
N SER A 208 18.82 11.72 7.21
CA SER A 208 18.35 12.38 8.42
C SER A 208 17.40 11.48 9.19
N TYR A 209 17.27 11.74 10.50
CA TYR A 209 16.15 11.23 11.28
C TYR A 209 14.84 11.63 10.63
N CYS A 210 13.81 10.82 10.82
CA CYS A 210 12.59 10.93 10.05
C CYS A 210 11.33 10.74 10.90
N CYS A 211 10.22 11.17 10.33
CA CYS A 211 8.85 10.94 10.77
C CYS A 211 8.20 9.94 9.82
N THR A 212 7.34 9.09 10.36
CA THR A 212 6.67 8.02 9.60
C THR A 212 5.57 8.51 8.68
N SER A 213 5.12 9.75 8.87
CA SER A 213 4.01 10.37 8.16
C SER A 213 4.21 11.89 8.12
N ASP A 214 3.54 12.57 7.19
CA ASP A 214 3.52 14.03 7.07
C ASP A 214 2.26 14.68 7.70
N ASP A 215 1.54 13.89 8.50
CA ASP A 215 0.46 14.35 9.35
C ASP A 215 0.95 15.25 10.50
N TYR A 216 0.00 15.85 11.21
CA TYR A 216 0.27 16.76 12.32
C TYR A 216 0.60 16.05 13.65
N PHE A 217 0.60 14.72 13.67
CA PHE A 217 0.79 13.92 14.87
C PHE A 217 2.04 13.04 14.82
N SER A 218 2.79 13.07 13.73
CA SER A 218 4.04 12.33 13.57
C SER A 218 5.24 13.20 13.98
N ALA A 219 6.01 12.69 14.94
CA ALA A 219 7.28 13.27 15.35
C ALA A 219 8.44 12.31 15.05
N VAL A 220 9.67 12.83 15.09
CA VAL A 220 10.86 12.01 14.84
C VAL A 220 10.95 10.86 15.85
N ASN A 221 11.75 9.84 15.56
CA ASN A 221 11.99 8.71 16.47
C ASN A 221 10.73 7.89 16.81
N TYR A 222 9.82 7.69 15.84
CA TYR A 222 8.55 6.97 16.02
C TYR A 222 7.66 7.53 17.14
N LYS A 223 7.80 8.81 17.47
CA LYS A 223 6.97 9.43 18.49
C LYS A 223 5.68 9.95 17.88
N THR A 224 4.61 9.90 18.68
CA THR A 224 3.30 10.43 18.33
C THR A 224 3.02 11.65 19.18
N CYS A 225 2.66 12.75 18.55
CA CYS A 225 2.23 13.96 19.23
C CYS A 225 0.85 13.77 19.86
N LYS A 226 0.60 14.49 20.96
CA LYS A 226 -0.72 14.49 21.58
C LYS A 226 -1.75 15.19 20.69
N PRO A 227 -3.03 14.76 20.72
CA PRO A 227 -4.09 15.40 19.94
C PRO A 227 -4.29 16.89 20.25
N ASP A 228 -4.08 17.31 21.50
CA ASP A 228 -4.19 18.68 21.99
C ASP A 228 -2.92 19.52 21.79
N HIS A 229 -1.82 18.89 21.38
CA HIS A 229 -0.56 19.57 21.09
C HIS A 229 0.08 19.01 19.81
N PRO A 230 -0.56 19.21 18.63
CA PRO A 230 -0.04 18.75 17.35
C PRO A 230 1.27 19.45 16.98
N CYS A 231 1.93 18.92 15.95
CA CYS A 231 3.10 19.54 15.34
C CYS A 231 2.83 20.98 14.93
N GLY A 232 3.64 21.89 15.48
CA GLY A 232 3.52 23.32 15.27
C GLY A 232 4.76 24.06 15.76
N TYR A 233 4.82 25.36 15.46
CA TYR A 233 5.94 26.22 15.88
C TYR A 233 5.87 26.54 17.37
N HIS A 234 4.66 26.72 17.91
CA HIS A 234 4.43 27.02 19.34
C HIS A 234 5.34 28.14 19.88
N GLY A 235 5.53 29.20 19.07
CA GLY A 235 6.39 30.33 19.40
C GLY A 235 7.90 30.09 19.23
N LYS A 236 8.31 29.04 18.52
CA LYS A 236 9.70 28.73 18.14
C LYS A 236 9.92 28.85 16.63
N ASP A 237 11.17 28.81 16.22
CA ASP A 237 11.64 28.76 14.83
C ASP A 237 11.71 27.33 14.26
N TYR A 238 11.43 26.32 15.09
CA TYR A 238 11.36 24.91 14.72
C TYR A 238 10.01 24.30 15.06
N LEU A 239 9.69 23.19 14.39
CA LEU A 239 8.44 22.46 14.59
C LEU A 239 8.61 21.36 15.62
N TRP A 240 7.71 21.32 16.60
CA TRP A 240 7.75 20.38 17.70
C TRP A 240 6.36 20.10 18.28
N CYS A 241 6.29 19.09 19.15
CA CYS A 241 5.07 18.73 19.86
C CYS A 241 5.37 18.07 21.21
N HIS A 242 4.37 18.05 22.10
CA HIS A 242 4.35 17.12 23.23
C HIS A 242 3.90 15.75 22.77
N THR A 243 4.60 14.72 23.22
CA THR A 243 4.37 13.33 22.79
C THR A 243 3.45 12.60 23.76
N THR A 244 2.78 11.55 23.28
CA THR A 244 1.83 10.75 24.07
C THR A 244 2.48 10.03 25.25
N ASP A 245 3.80 9.83 25.22
CA ASP A 245 4.61 9.25 26.31
C ASP A 245 5.04 10.28 27.38
N GLY A 246 4.55 11.53 27.30
CA GLY A 246 4.81 12.57 28.29
C GLY A 246 6.07 13.41 28.05
N ASN A 247 6.81 13.18 26.97
CA ASN A 247 7.97 13.98 26.58
C ASN A 247 7.60 15.08 25.56
N TRP A 248 8.60 15.64 24.90
CA TRP A 248 8.48 16.46 23.70
C TRP A 248 9.39 15.92 22.61
N ASN A 249 9.06 16.19 21.35
CA ASN A 249 9.94 15.83 20.24
C ASN A 249 9.76 16.75 19.02
N TYR A 250 10.75 16.71 18.12
CA TYR A 250 10.74 17.47 16.86
C TYR A 250 9.80 16.84 15.83
N CYS A 251 9.20 17.69 15.01
CA CYS A 251 8.34 17.29 13.89
C CYS A 251 9.06 17.45 12.54
N CYS A 252 8.61 16.70 11.53
CA CYS A 252 9.20 16.72 10.17
C CYS A 252 8.30 17.40 9.12
N LYS A 253 7.14 17.90 9.53
CA LYS A 253 6.27 18.66 8.63
C LYS A 253 6.96 19.98 8.29
N GLU A 254 6.75 20.53 7.10
CA GLU A 254 7.08 21.92 6.80
C GLU A 254 5.74 22.62 6.48
N PHE A 255 5.44 23.72 7.15
CA PHE A 255 4.29 24.54 6.78
C PHE A 255 4.70 25.39 5.57
N LYS A 256 4.18 25.06 4.39
CA LYS A 256 4.15 26.03 3.30
C LYS A 256 3.17 27.14 3.70
N ILE A 257 3.71 28.31 4.02
CA ILE A 257 2.97 29.57 4.17
C ILE A 257 2.60 30.06 2.78
#